data_AF-A0A074W3L6-F1
#
_entry.id   AF-A0A074W3L6-F1
#
_cell.length_a   1.000
_cell.length_b   1.000
_cell.length_c   1.000
_cell.angle_alpha   90.00
_cell.angle_beta   90.00
_cell.angle_gamma   90.00
#
_symmetry.space_group_name_H-M   'P 1'
#
loop_
_entity.id
_entity.type
_entity.pdbx_description
1 polymer ?
#
loop_
_entity_poly.entity_id
_entity_poly.type
_entity_poly.pdbx_seq_one_letter_code
_entity_poly.pdbx_strand_id
1 'polypeptide(L)'
;MANSAQSRKRARQALKQCAHNASLRTAFRTAVKKVLKAVEAGDKAAAQVTYSESVKVIDRIADKGVFHKNKAARHKSRLAAKIKAMAA
;
A
#
# COMPACT_ATOMS: atom_id res chain seq x y z
N MET A 1 -12.80 -11.10 28.30
CA MET A 1 -11.79 -12.18 28.22
C MET A 1 -12.22 -13.21 27.19
N ALA A 2 -11.26 -13.91 26.55
CA ALA A 2 -11.55 -15.01 25.66
C ALA A 2 -11.89 -16.27 26.49
N ASN A 3 -13.16 -16.39 26.91
CA ASN A 3 -13.58 -17.35 27.93
C ASN A 3 -13.85 -18.78 27.40
N SER A 4 -13.99 -18.96 26.09
CA SER A 4 -14.15 -20.28 25.46
C SER A 4 -12.85 -20.76 24.78
N ALA A 5 -12.65 -22.07 24.64
CA ALA A 5 -11.47 -22.62 23.93
C ALA A 5 -11.33 -22.06 22.51
N GLN A 6 -12.45 -21.90 21.79
CA GLN A 6 -12.47 -21.30 20.45
C GLN A 6 -12.07 -19.82 20.47
N SER A 7 -12.56 -19.04 21.44
CA SER A 7 -12.20 -17.63 21.56
C SER A 7 -10.70 -17.43 21.86
N ARG A 8 -10.10 -18.28 22.71
CA ARG A 8 -8.64 -18.27 22.96
C ARG A 8 -7.84 -18.60 21.70
N LYS A 9 -8.32 -19.53 20.87
CA LYS A 9 -7.72 -19.84 19.56
C LYS A 9 -7.80 -18.64 18.61
N ARG A 10 -8.97 -17.99 18.51
CA ARG A 10 -9.16 -16.80 17.67
C ARG A 10 -8.25 -15.64 18.09
N ALA A 11 -8.09 -15.40 19.39
CA ALA A 11 -7.17 -14.38 19.91
C ALA A 11 -5.71 -14.61 19.44
N ARG A 12 -5.21 -15.85 19.53
CA ARG A 12 -3.86 -16.22 19.03
C ARG A 12 -3.72 -16.05 17.52
N GLN A 13 -4.75 -16.40 16.75
CA GLN A 13 -4.77 -16.21 15.30
C GLN A 13 -4.78 -14.71 14.91
N ALA A 14 -5.54 -13.90 15.63
CA ALA A 14 -5.65 -12.47 15.39
C ALA A 14 -4.29 -11.75 15.54
N LEU A 15 -3.50 -12.11 16.56
CA LEU A 15 -2.15 -11.56 16.75
C LEU A 15 -1.23 -11.86 15.56
N LYS A 16 -1.23 -13.11 15.08
CA LYS A 16 -0.44 -13.51 13.90
C LYS A 16 -0.87 -12.75 12.64
N GLN A 17 -2.18 -12.66 12.41
CA GLN A 17 -2.72 -11.93 11.25
C GLN A 17 -2.43 -10.43 11.34
N CYS A 18 -2.51 -9.85 12.54
CA CYS A 18 -2.21 -8.43 12.77
C CYS A 18 -0.76 -8.11 12.42
N ALA A 19 0.19 -8.92 12.89
CA ALA A 19 1.61 -8.75 12.59
C ALA A 19 1.91 -8.87 11.09
N HIS A 20 1.39 -9.90 10.42
CA HIS A 20 1.53 -10.06 8.98
C HIS A 20 0.89 -8.90 8.18
N ASN A 21 -0.30 -8.47 8.55
CA ASN A 21 -0.96 -7.36 7.87
C ASN A 21 -0.30 -6.01 8.19
N ALA A 22 0.42 -5.89 9.30
CA ALA A 22 1.19 -4.68 9.62
C ALA A 22 2.33 -4.47 8.63
N SER A 23 3.11 -5.51 8.32
CA SER A 23 4.21 -5.41 7.36
C SER A 23 3.71 -5.05 5.96
N LEU A 24 2.62 -5.67 5.50
CA LEU A 24 1.99 -5.36 4.21
C LEU A 24 1.44 -3.93 4.15
N ARG A 25 0.80 -3.45 5.23
CA ARG A 25 0.34 -2.05 5.29
C ARG A 25 1.49 -1.06 5.23
N THR A 26 2.61 -1.36 5.90
CA THR A 26 3.81 -0.53 5.83
C THR A 26 4.42 -0.53 4.43
N ALA A 27 4.55 -1.69 3.79
CA ALA A 27 5.04 -1.79 2.41
C ALA A 27 4.21 -0.96 1.42
N PHE A 28 2.87 -1.01 1.53
CA PHE A 28 1.97 -0.18 0.74
C PHE A 28 2.22 1.32 0.95
N ARG A 29 2.30 1.77 2.21
CA ARG A 29 2.54 3.19 2.54
C ARG A 29 3.90 3.65 2.04
N THR A 30 4.92 2.81 2.16
CA THR A 30 6.27 3.08 1.67
C THR A 30 6.29 3.23 0.16
N ALA A 31 5.61 2.35 -0.60
CA ALA A 31 5.50 2.47 -2.05
C ALA A 31 4.87 3.81 -2.46
N VAL A 32 3.78 4.21 -1.81
CA VAL A 32 3.14 5.51 -2.05
C VAL A 32 4.10 6.67 -1.71
N LYS A 33 4.80 6.59 -0.57
CA LYS A 33 5.75 7.64 -0.14
C LYS A 33 6.94 7.77 -1.09
N LYS A 34 7.46 6.66 -1.64
CA LYS A 34 8.55 6.67 -2.62
C LYS A 34 8.19 7.49 -3.87
N VAL A 35 7.00 7.27 -4.42
CA VAL A 35 6.53 8.04 -5.58
C VAL A 35 6.37 9.51 -5.24
N LEU A 36 5.78 9.83 -4.08
CA LEU A 36 5.62 11.22 -3.63
C LEU A 36 6.96 11.94 -3.50
N LYS A 37 7.98 11.27 -2.93
CA LYS A 37 9.33 11.82 -2.85
C LYS A 37 9.97 12.04 -4.22
N ALA A 38 9.77 11.11 -5.16
CA ALA A 38 10.28 11.25 -6.52
C ALA A 38 9.61 12.44 -7.25
N VAL A 39 8.32 12.65 -7.01
CA VAL A 39 7.59 13.82 -7.51
C VAL A 39 8.11 15.12 -6.88
N GLU A 40 8.36 15.13 -5.57
CA GLU A 40 8.94 16.28 -4.85
C GLU A 40 10.37 16.60 -5.32
N ALA A 41 11.14 15.60 -5.75
CA ALA A 41 12.48 15.79 -6.28
C ALA A 41 12.51 16.43 -7.69
N GLY A 42 11.37 16.54 -8.38
CA GLY A 42 11.25 17.25 -9.65
C GLY A 42 11.66 16.46 -10.90
N ASP A 43 12.26 15.27 -10.77
CA ASP A 43 12.60 14.41 -11.92
C ASP A 43 11.40 13.55 -12.33
N LYS A 44 10.76 13.94 -13.43
CA LYS A 44 9.60 13.26 -14.00
C LYS A 44 9.92 11.86 -14.53
N ALA A 45 11.10 11.66 -15.12
CA ALA A 45 11.48 10.35 -15.68
C ALA A 45 11.69 9.35 -14.54
N ALA A 46 12.43 9.75 -13.50
CA ALA A 46 12.62 8.95 -12.30
C ALA A 46 11.30 8.67 -11.56
N ALA A 47 10.40 9.66 -11.50
CA ALA A 47 9.07 9.49 -10.90
C ALA A 47 8.21 8.45 -11.64
N GLN A 48 8.26 8.42 -12.98
CA GLN A 48 7.51 7.46 -13.79
C GLN A 48 8.01 6.02 -13.60
N VAL A 49 9.32 5.82 -13.51
CA VAL A 49 9.93 4.51 -13.23
C VAL A 49 9.51 4.05 -11.83
N THR A 50 9.70 4.91 -10.83
CA THR A 50 9.32 4.62 -9.42
C THR A 50 7.83 4.32 -9.27
N TYR A 51 6.98 5.01 -10.04
CA TYR A 51 5.55 4.75 -10.08
C TYR A 51 5.23 3.35 -10.60
N SER A 52 5.84 2.94 -11.70
CA SER A 52 5.60 1.63 -12.32
C SER A 52 5.95 0.48 -11.38
N GLU A 53 7.05 0.61 -10.63
CA GLU A 53 7.43 -0.36 -9.59
C GLU A 53 6.45 -0.36 -8.41
N SER A 54 6.06 0.83 -7.96
CA SER A 54 5.17 1.01 -6.81
C SER A 54 3.75 0.48 -7.08
N VAL A 55 3.26 0.61 -8.32
CA VAL A 55 1.95 0.07 -8.74
C VAL A 55 1.91 -1.45 -8.57
N LYS A 56 2.95 -2.18 -8.97
CA LYS A 56 3.03 -3.64 -8.81
C LYS A 56 2.88 -4.07 -7.34
N VAL A 57 3.50 -3.31 -6.43
CA VAL A 57 3.42 -3.57 -4.99
C VAL A 57 2.02 -3.25 -4.45
N ILE A 58 1.45 -2.12 -4.85
CA ILE A 58 0.12 -1.66 -4.44
C ILE A 58 -0.95 -2.69 -4.82
N ASP A 59 -0.94 -3.16 -6.07
CA ASP A 59 -1.96 -4.09 -6.57
C ASP A 59 -1.83 -5.47 -5.93
N ARG A 60 -0.60 -5.98 -5.77
CA ARG A 60 -0.37 -7.27 -5.06
C ARG A 60 -0.88 -7.25 -3.62
N ILE A 61 -0.76 -6.12 -2.92
CA ILE A 61 -1.25 -5.99 -1.54
C ILE A 61 -2.79 -5.87 -1.51
N ALA A 62 -3.36 -5.20 -2.51
CA ALA A 62 -4.82 -5.10 -2.66
C ALA A 62 -5.46 -6.46 -2.95
N ASP A 63 -4.83 -7.29 -3.78
CA ASP A 63 -5.31 -8.65 -4.09
C ASP A 63 -5.28 -9.57 -2.86
N LYS A 64 -4.36 -9.35 -1.92
CA LYS A 64 -4.33 -10.04 -0.63
C LYS A 64 -5.45 -9.60 0.34
N GLY A 65 -6.31 -8.67 -0.06
CA GLY A 65 -7.44 -8.18 0.76
C GLY A 65 -7.04 -7.30 1.94
N VAL A 66 -5.77 -6.91 2.08
CA VAL A 66 -5.31 -6.01 3.15
C VAL A 66 -5.88 -4.59 2.96
N PHE A 67 -6.07 -4.19 1.70
CA PHE A 67 -6.79 -2.97 1.33
C PHE A 67 -7.82 -3.30 0.26
N HIS A 68 -8.95 -2.60 0.28
CA HIS A 68 -9.94 -2.69 -0.78
C HIS A 68 -9.37 -2.21 -2.12
N LYS A 69 -9.75 -2.87 -3.22
CA LYS A 69 -9.30 -2.53 -4.58
C LYS A 69 -9.58 -1.07 -4.94
N ASN A 70 -10.73 -0.53 -4.56
CA ASN A 70 -11.07 0.89 -4.75
C ASN A 70 -10.10 1.85 -4.04
N LYS A 71 -9.57 1.47 -2.86
CA LYS A 71 -8.56 2.28 -2.18
C LYS A 71 -7.25 2.27 -2.96
N ALA A 72 -6.81 1.11 -3.44
CA ALA A 72 -5.63 1.01 -4.31
C ALA A 72 -5.81 1.82 -5.60
N ALA A 73 -6.94 1.67 -6.30
CA ALA A 73 -7.28 2.43 -7.50
C ALA A 73 -7.25 3.95 -7.26
N ARG A 74 -7.81 4.43 -6.14
CA ARG A 74 -7.77 5.84 -5.77
C ARG A 74 -6.34 6.34 -5.56
N HIS A 75 -5.48 5.55 -4.91
CA HIS A 75 -4.07 5.92 -4.74
C HIS A 75 -3.33 5.94 -6.09
N LYS A 76 -3.54 4.95 -6.97
CA LYS A 76 -2.94 4.91 -8.31
C LYS A 76 -3.33 6.13 -9.15
N SER A 77 -4.62 6.47 -9.16
CA SER A 77 -5.16 7.62 -9.90
C SER A 77 -4.57 8.94 -9.40
N ARG A 78 -4.54 9.16 -8.08
CA ARG A 78 -3.98 10.39 -7.49
C ARG A 78 -2.49 10.54 -7.74
N LEU A 79 -1.71 9.46 -7.65
CA LEU A 79 -0.28 9.49 -7.95
C LEU A 79 -0.01 9.77 -9.43
N ALA A 80 -0.75 9.12 -10.34
CA ALA A 80 -0.65 9.39 -11.77
C ALA A 80 -1.00 10.84 -12.11
N ALA A 81 -2.05 11.40 -11.49
CA ALA A 81 -2.43 12.80 -11.68
C ALA A 81 -1.32 13.76 -11.22
N LYS A 82 -0.64 13.47 -10.11
CA LYS A 82 0.51 14.27 -9.64
C LYS A 82 1.68 14.23 -10.63
N ILE A 83 2.04 13.06 -11.13
CA ILE A 83 3.14 12.92 -12.12
C ILE A 83 2.76 13.62 -13.43
N LYS A 84 1.49 13.53 -13.85
CA LYS A 84 0.99 14.23 -15.04
C LYS A 84 1.03 15.75 -14.86
N ALA A 85 0.69 16.24 -13.65
CA ALA A 85 0.73 17.66 -13.31
C ALA A 85 2.16 18.24 -13.24
N MET A 86 3.20 17.41 -13.19
CA MET A 86 4.59 17.83 -13.43
C MET A 86 4.87 18.11 -14.92
N ALA A 87 3.89 18.54 -15.71
CA ALA A 87 4.06 18.99 -17.09
C ALA A 87 3.48 20.41 -17.19
N ALA A 88 4.16 21.44 -17.69
CA ALA A 88 5.42 21.49 -18.44
C ALA A 88 6.70 21.39 -17.59
#